data_AF-A0A7Y7RY01-F1
#
_entry.id   AF-A0A7Y7RY01-F1
#
_cell.length_a   1.000
_cell.length_b   1.000
_cell.length_c   1.000
_cell.angle_alpha   90.00
_cell.angle_beta   90.00
_cell.angle_gamma   90.00
#
_symmetry.space_group_name_H-M   'P 1'
#
loop_
_entity.id
_entity.type
_entity.pdbx_description
1 polymer ?
#
loop_
_entity_poly.entity_id
_entity_poly.type
_entity_poly.pdbx_seq_one_letter_code
_entity_poly.pdbx_strand_id
1 'polypeptide(L)'
;MNGRTLLVVMLLAHPTLSVAATQPADGKVLGASDGLMYSRAQFTCGALPADLVADYVKASKLIAGPSAEYDEGYEQVVSRGERNWPAIPSAEQRALECQKSKEDLAIKVKLAQRWFPEAYK
;
A
#
# COMPACT_ATOMS: atom_id res chain seq x y z
N MET A 1 64.50 -22.00 -20.40
CA MET A 1 63.10 -21.85 -20.86
C MET A 1 62.21 -21.86 -19.62
N ASN A 2 61.86 -20.68 -19.11
CA ASN A 2 61.08 -20.52 -17.89
C ASN A 2 59.60 -20.34 -18.25
N GLY A 3 58.79 -21.38 -18.04
CA GLY A 3 57.34 -21.32 -18.21
C GLY A 3 56.70 -20.71 -16.97
N ARG A 4 56.37 -19.40 -17.03
CA ARG A 4 55.49 -18.74 -16.05
C ARG A 4 54.04 -19.01 -16.46
N THR A 5 53.39 -19.95 -15.78
CA THR A 5 51.93 -20.09 -15.88
C THR A 5 51.29 -19.04 -14.97
N LEU A 6 50.82 -17.95 -15.56
CA LEU A 6 49.99 -16.95 -14.88
C LEU A 6 48.57 -17.51 -14.74
N LEU A 7 48.20 -17.91 -13.53
CA LEU A 7 46.80 -18.15 -13.16
C LEU A 7 46.11 -16.79 -13.01
N VAL A 8 45.44 -16.34 -14.07
CA VAL A 8 44.48 -15.24 -14.02
C VAL A 8 43.23 -15.77 -13.33
N VAL A 9 43.14 -15.54 -12.02
CA VAL A 9 41.89 -15.72 -11.28
C VAL A 9 40.98 -14.56 -11.68
N MET A 10 40.13 -14.77 -12.69
CA MET A 10 38.96 -13.93 -12.90
C MET A 10 37.99 -14.19 -11.76
N LEU A 11 38.16 -13.47 -10.65
CA LEU A 11 37.09 -13.27 -9.68
C LEU A 11 35.96 -12.57 -10.40
N LEU A 12 34.97 -13.38 -10.78
CA LEU A 12 33.66 -12.95 -11.23
C LEU A 12 33.08 -12.01 -10.18
N ALA A 13 33.30 -10.71 -10.36
CA ALA A 13 32.53 -9.67 -9.73
C ALA A 13 31.11 -9.78 -10.29
N HIS A 14 30.34 -10.73 -9.76
CA HIS A 14 28.89 -10.63 -9.81
C HIS A 14 28.57 -9.40 -8.97
N PRO A 15 27.98 -8.34 -9.54
CA PRO A 15 27.30 -7.38 -8.71
C PRO A 15 26.11 -8.14 -8.14
N THR A 16 26.29 -8.81 -7.01
CA THR A 16 25.18 -9.11 -6.13
C THR A 16 24.59 -7.75 -5.83
N LEU A 17 23.48 -7.43 -6.51
CA LEU A 17 22.57 -6.39 -6.09
C LEU A 17 22.16 -6.79 -4.67
N SER A 18 22.96 -6.39 -3.68
CA SER A 18 22.51 -6.31 -2.30
C SER A 18 21.42 -5.26 -2.34
N VAL A 19 20.19 -5.72 -2.62
CA VAL A 19 19.01 -5.07 -2.11
C VAL A 19 19.24 -5.10 -0.61
N ALA A 20 19.77 -4.00 -0.06
CA ALA A 20 19.76 -3.80 1.37
C ALA A 20 18.33 -4.08 1.79
N ALA A 21 18.12 -5.13 2.59
CA ALA A 21 16.80 -5.53 3.01
C ALA A 21 16.18 -4.30 3.67
N THR A 22 15.26 -3.64 2.95
CA THR A 22 14.42 -2.61 3.53
C THR A 22 13.78 -3.27 4.73
N GLN A 23 13.91 -2.64 5.90
CA GLN A 23 13.27 -3.15 7.10
C GLN A 23 11.80 -3.44 6.77
N PRO A 24 11.25 -4.59 7.20
CA PRO A 24 9.84 -4.88 6.98
C PRO A 24 9.05 -3.67 7.49
N ALA A 25 8.20 -3.11 6.62
CA ALA A 25 7.42 -1.94 6.96
C ALA A 25 6.57 -2.26 8.20
N ASP A 26 6.60 -1.37 9.19
CA ASP A 26 5.85 -1.54 10.44
C ASP A 26 4.36 -1.69 10.12
N GLY A 27 3.79 -2.84 10.50
CA GLY A 27 2.38 -3.16 10.26
C GLY A 27 1.45 -2.07 10.77
N LYS A 28 1.75 -1.47 11.92
CA LYS A 28 0.96 -0.38 12.51
C LYS A 28 0.98 0.88 11.66
N VAL A 29 2.13 1.21 11.07
CA VAL A 29 2.27 2.37 10.17
C VAL A 29 1.52 2.12 8.86
N LEU A 30 1.61 0.90 8.31
CA LEU A 30 0.85 0.52 7.11
C LEU A 30 -0.66 0.58 7.35
N GLY A 31 -1.12 0.00 8.46
CA GLY A 31 -2.52 0.06 8.88
C GLY A 31 -3.02 1.49 9.01
N ALA A 32 -2.25 2.35 9.70
CA ALA A 32 -2.59 3.75 9.89
C ALA A 32 -2.65 4.52 8.55
N SER A 33 -1.71 4.27 7.63
CA SER A 33 -1.69 4.87 6.29
C SER A 33 -2.92 4.48 5.47
N ASP A 34 -3.32 3.21 5.53
CA ASP A 34 -4.44 2.69 4.75
C ASP A 34 -5.78 3.11 5.31
N GLY A 35 -5.90 3.13 6.64
CA GLY A 35 -7.05 3.71 7.30
C GLY A 35 -7.17 5.22 7.00
N LEU A 36 -6.05 5.92 6.78
CA LEU A 36 -5.99 7.34 6.44
C LEU A 36 -6.58 7.59 5.05
N MET A 37 -6.18 6.78 4.07
CA MET A 37 -6.74 6.81 2.71
C MET A 37 -8.25 6.55 2.73
N TYR A 38 -8.68 5.51 3.46
CA TYR A 38 -10.10 5.21 3.61
C TYR A 38 -10.88 6.36 4.27
N SER A 39 -10.38 6.88 5.40
CA SER A 39 -11.03 7.99 6.12
C SER A 39 -11.13 9.26 5.26
N ARG A 40 -10.13 9.52 4.43
CA ARG A 40 -10.16 10.65 3.47
C ARG A 40 -11.22 10.43 2.41
N ALA A 41 -11.31 9.22 1.86
CA ALA A 41 -12.30 8.86 0.84
C ALA A 41 -13.74 8.92 1.40
N GLN A 42 -13.96 8.50 2.64
CA GLN A 42 -15.25 8.68 3.31
C GLN A 42 -15.60 10.16 3.47
N PHE A 43 -14.66 10.99 3.92
CA PHE A 43 -14.89 12.44 4.06
C PHE A 43 -15.23 13.12 2.73
N THR A 44 -14.54 12.78 1.64
CA THR A 44 -14.77 13.40 0.33
C THR A 44 -16.10 12.96 -0.27
N CYS A 45 -16.42 11.66 -0.19
CA CYS A 45 -17.61 11.07 -0.82
C CYS A 45 -18.88 11.08 0.05
N GLY A 46 -18.77 11.25 1.36
CA GLY A 46 -19.86 11.02 2.33
C GLY A 46 -20.15 9.54 2.56
N ALA A 47 -20.39 8.79 1.49
CA ALA A 47 -20.52 7.33 1.51
C ALA A 47 -19.71 6.70 0.36
N LEU A 48 -19.10 5.55 0.63
CA LEU A 48 -18.37 4.76 -0.35
C LEU A 48 -19.16 3.48 -0.69
N PRO A 49 -19.03 2.94 -1.92
CA PRO A 49 -19.58 1.63 -2.26
C PRO A 49 -19.02 0.54 -1.33
N ALA A 50 -19.90 -0.27 -0.74
CA ALA A 50 -19.51 -1.25 0.29
C ALA A 50 -18.59 -2.35 -0.25
N ASP A 51 -18.78 -2.75 -1.50
CA ASP A 51 -17.93 -3.67 -2.25
C ASP A 51 -16.50 -3.13 -2.40
N LEU A 52 -16.36 -1.86 -2.80
CA LEU A 52 -15.05 -1.21 -2.92
C LEU A 52 -14.33 -1.16 -1.57
N VAL A 53 -15.04 -0.87 -0.48
CA VAL A 53 -14.45 -0.82 0.86
C VAL A 53 -13.97 -2.21 1.31
N ALA A 54 -14.79 -3.24 1.15
CA ALA A 54 -14.43 -4.60 1.51
C ALA A 54 -13.21 -5.09 0.71
N ASP A 55 -13.20 -4.86 -0.60
CA ASP A 55 -12.08 -5.22 -1.47
C ASP A 55 -10.81 -4.43 -1.14
N TYR A 56 -10.94 -3.15 -0.79
CA TYR A 56 -9.81 -2.33 -0.36
C TYR A 56 -9.18 -2.85 0.93
N VAL A 57 -9.98 -3.15 1.96
CA VAL A 57 -9.47 -3.69 3.24
C VAL A 57 -8.77 -5.03 3.01
N LYS A 58 -9.38 -5.91 2.19
CA LYS A 58 -8.76 -7.17 1.78
C LYS A 58 -7.43 -6.96 1.05
N ALA A 59 -7.41 -6.05 0.07
CA ALA A 59 -6.21 -5.72 -0.71
C ALA A 59 -5.08 -5.19 0.17
N SER A 60 -5.40 -4.27 1.07
CA SER A 60 -4.46 -3.71 2.03
C SER A 60 -3.83 -4.77 2.92
N LYS A 61 -4.63 -5.67 3.50
CA LYS A 61 -4.11 -6.76 4.34
C LYS A 61 -3.23 -7.73 3.55
N LEU A 62 -3.58 -8.06 2.31
CA LEU A 62 -2.77 -8.90 1.45
C LEU A 62 -1.41 -8.26 1.13
N ILE A 63 -1.40 -6.97 0.82
CA ILE A 63 -0.17 -6.24 0.46
C ILE A 63 0.71 -5.98 1.69
N ALA A 64 0.13 -5.56 2.81
CA ALA A 64 0.86 -5.25 4.04
C ALA A 64 1.35 -6.51 4.78
N GLY A 65 0.72 -7.66 4.51
CA GLY A 65 0.82 -8.85 5.35
C GLY A 65 -0.16 -8.75 6.52
N PRO A 66 -1.11 -9.70 6.66
CA PRO A 66 -2.10 -9.64 7.73
C PRO A 66 -1.41 -9.77 9.09
N SER A 67 -1.59 -8.76 9.94
CA SER A 67 -0.99 -8.70 11.28
C SER A 67 -1.92 -7.98 12.26
N ALA A 68 -1.77 -8.27 13.55
CA ALA A 68 -2.54 -7.59 14.60
C ALA A 68 -2.16 -6.10 14.69
N GLU A 69 -0.90 -5.78 14.44
CA GLU A 69 -0.35 -4.42 14.40
C GLU A 69 -1.00 -3.61 13.27
N TYR A 70 -1.19 -4.21 12.09
CA TYR A 70 -1.92 -3.58 11.00
C TYR A 70 -3.36 -3.27 11.40
N ASP A 71 -4.07 -4.25 11.98
CA ASP A 71 -5.46 -4.08 12.37
C ASP A 71 -5.60 -3.00 13.45
N GLU A 72 -4.69 -2.95 14.44
CA GLU A 72 -4.65 -1.89 15.44
C GLU A 72 -4.43 -0.51 14.82
N GLY A 73 -3.44 -0.39 13.92
CA GLY A 73 -3.11 0.88 13.26
C GLY A 73 -4.26 1.39 12.38
N TYR A 74 -4.90 0.49 11.63
CA TYR A 74 -6.05 0.80 10.79
C TYR A 74 -7.24 1.27 11.63
N GLU A 75 -7.63 0.48 12.63
CA GLU A 75 -8.79 0.78 13.47
C GLU A 75 -8.58 2.05 14.30
N GLN A 76 -7.38 2.25 14.84
CA GLN A 76 -7.03 3.47 15.57
C GLN A 76 -7.25 4.73 14.73
N VAL A 77 -7.08 4.62 13.41
CA VAL A 77 -7.24 5.73 12.49
C VAL A 77 -8.69 5.92 12.06
N VAL A 78 -9.41 4.82 11.78
CA VAL A 78 -10.79 4.85 11.27
C VAL A 78 -11.78 5.20 12.37
N SER A 79 -11.59 4.68 13.59
CA SER A 79 -12.44 4.96 14.76
C SER A 79 -12.43 6.42 15.20
N ARG A 80 -11.41 7.20 14.82
CA ARG A 80 -11.33 8.64 15.15
C ARG A 80 -12.37 9.50 14.44
N GLY A 81 -13.14 8.95 13.49
CA GLY A 81 -14.28 9.63 12.88
C GLY A 81 -13.89 10.88 12.08
N GLU A 82 -14.66 11.97 12.24
CA GLU A 82 -14.43 13.25 11.57
C GLU A 82 -13.06 13.83 11.96
N ARG A 83 -12.10 13.68 11.05
CA ARG A 83 -10.86 14.45 11.09
C ARG A 83 -11.14 15.88 10.66
N ASN A 84 -10.30 16.80 11.15
CA ASN A 84 -10.17 18.17 10.65
C ASN A 84 -9.59 18.19 9.23
N TRP A 85 -10.28 17.54 8.29
CA TRP A 85 -9.98 17.59 6.89
C TRP A 85 -10.25 19.00 6.38
N PRO A 86 -9.40 19.54 5.48
CA PRO A 86 -9.64 20.83 4.89
C PRO A 86 -10.99 20.86 4.18
N ALA A 87 -11.73 21.95 4.36
CA ALA A 87 -12.98 22.19 3.68
C ALA A 87 -12.77 22.14 2.16
N ILE A 88 -13.72 21.53 1.46
CA ILE A 88 -13.71 21.48 -0.01
C ILE A 88 -14.57 22.65 -0.51
N PRO A 89 -14.00 23.61 -1.25
CA PRO A 89 -14.65 24.90 -1.52
C PRO A 89 -15.94 24.84 -2.32
N SER A 90 -16.14 23.79 -3.13
CA SER A 90 -17.34 23.64 -3.96
C SER A 90 -17.82 22.18 -4.08
N ALA A 91 -19.08 22.01 -4.48
CA ALA A 91 -19.65 20.71 -4.77
C ALA A 91 -18.96 20.02 -5.96
N GLU A 92 -18.58 20.78 -6.99
CA GLU A 92 -17.85 20.27 -8.16
C GLU A 92 -16.47 19.73 -7.78
N GLN A 93 -15.73 20.48 -6.95
CA GLN A 93 -14.44 20.02 -6.43
C GLN A 93 -14.62 18.79 -5.55
N ARG A 94 -15.67 18.74 -4.73
CA ARG A 94 -15.97 17.56 -3.91
C ARG A 94 -16.28 16.34 -4.76
N ALA A 95 -17.06 16.49 -5.83
CA ALA A 95 -17.35 15.39 -6.75
C ALA A 95 -16.08 14.85 -7.42
N LEU A 96 -15.19 15.74 -7.87
CA LEU A 96 -13.89 15.36 -8.45
C LEU A 96 -12.99 14.65 -7.43
N GLU A 97 -12.85 15.20 -6.23
CA GLU A 97 -12.03 14.60 -5.17
C GLU A 97 -12.60 13.25 -4.70
N CYS A 98 -13.93 13.11 -4.64
CA CYS A 98 -14.55 11.81 -4.38
C CYS A 98 -14.23 10.80 -5.50
N GLN A 99 -14.31 11.21 -6.77
CA GLN A 99 -13.97 10.32 -7.88
C GLN A 99 -12.51 9.84 -7.80
N LYS A 100 -11.57 10.76 -7.57
CA LYS A 100 -10.15 10.42 -7.35
C LYS A 100 -9.96 9.50 -6.16
N SER A 101 -10.63 9.78 -5.04
CA SER A 101 -10.53 8.95 -3.83
C SER A 101 -10.97 7.51 -4.11
N LYS A 102 -12.08 7.30 -4.83
CA LYS A 102 -12.53 5.95 -5.23
C LYS A 102 -11.52 5.27 -6.15
N GLU A 103 -10.94 6.02 -7.09
CA GLU A 103 -9.92 5.50 -8.00
C GLU A 103 -8.66 5.07 -7.26
N ASP A 104 -8.19 5.85 -6.28
CA ASP A 104 -7.03 5.52 -5.44
C ASP A 104 -7.25 4.22 -4.66
N LEU A 105 -8.43 4.05 -4.05
CA LEU A 105 -8.78 2.79 -3.38
C LEU A 105 -8.80 1.62 -4.40
N ALA A 106 -9.42 1.82 -5.57
CA ALA A 106 -9.51 0.80 -6.60
C ALA A 106 -8.14 0.43 -7.21
N ILE A 107 -7.19 1.36 -7.28
CA ILE A 107 -5.81 1.07 -7.73
C ILE A 107 -5.16 0.06 -6.79
N LYS A 108 -5.32 0.21 -5.47
CA LYS A 108 -4.79 -0.77 -4.52
C LYS A 108 -5.46 -2.14 -4.68
N VAL A 109 -6.77 -2.17 -4.90
CA VAL A 109 -7.50 -3.42 -5.20
C VAL A 109 -6.93 -4.10 -6.45
N LYS A 110 -6.76 -3.35 -7.55
CA LYS A 110 -6.19 -3.88 -8.80
C LYS A 110 -4.75 -4.38 -8.60
N LEU A 111 -3.97 -3.71 -7.77
CA LEU A 111 -2.62 -4.13 -7.43
C LEU A 111 -2.62 -5.47 -6.69
N ALA A 112 -3.47 -5.61 -5.68
CA ALA A 112 -3.62 -6.86 -4.94
C ALA A 112 -4.15 -8.00 -5.82
N GLN A 113 -5.11 -7.74 -6.71
CA GLN A 113 -5.59 -8.73 -7.68
C GLN A 113 -4.47 -9.23 -8.61
N ARG A 114 -3.55 -8.34 -9.00
CA ARG A 114 -2.41 -8.70 -9.86
C ARG A 114 -1.35 -9.52 -9.11
N TRP A 115 -1.07 -9.19 -7.85
CA TRP A 115 -0.03 -9.87 -7.06
C TRP A 115 -0.52 -11.13 -6.36
N PHE A 116 -1.81 -11.18 -6.02
CA PHE A 116 -2.44 -12.26 -5.28
C PHE A 116 -3.72 -12.76 -5.99
N PRO A 117 -3.64 -13.20 -7.26
CA PRO A 117 -4.82 -13.55 -8.06
C PRO A 117 -5.65 -14.67 -7.43
N GLU A 118 -5.02 -15.63 -6.75
CA GLU A 118 -5.71 -16.73 -6.05
C GLU A 118 -6.61 -16.26 -4.91
N ALA A 119 -6.31 -15.10 -4.30
CA ALA A 119 -7.13 -14.56 -3.21
C ALA A 119 -8.45 -13.95 -3.69
N TYR A 120 -8.63 -13.73 -5.00
CA TYR A 120 -9.80 -13.07 -5.61
C TYR A 120 -10.63 -14.00 -6.50
N LYS A 121 -10.38 -15.31 -6.45
CA LYS A 121 -11.17 -16.33 -7.16
C LYS A 121 -12.42 -16.75 -6.40
#